data_AF-G9ZIQ6-F1
#
_entry.id   AF-G9ZIQ6-F1
#
_cell.length_a   1.000
_cell.length_b   1.000
_cell.length_c   1.000
_cell.angle_alpha   90.00
_cell.angle_beta   90.00
_cell.angle_gamma   90.00
#
_symmetry.space_group_name_H-M   'P 1'
#
loop_
_entity.id
_entity.type
_entity.pdbx_description
1 polymer ?
#
loop_
_entity_poly.entity_id
_entity_poly.type
_entity_poly.pdbx_seq_one_letter_code
_entity_poly.pdbx_strand_id
1 'polypeptide(L)'
;NEISKTAIHKAIAAPRQIDRRLFLAQQGRRVLDRLYGYKVSPALGNKLGQHGLSAGRVQSVALRLVVEREEAIRNFKKVKHFGVLLSFASSNSIPDNGPWNTRWTPPLTVRPGTDAQLSPTDNDDETPLVTDRAIAEAVLAAARQGVVITHFTEKTQARKPPPPFTTSTLQQAASVQLHLGVNATMQAAQALFEAGLITYHRTDNPNL
;
A
#
# COMPACT_ATOMS: atom_id res chain seq x y z
N ASN A 1 3.31 -24.93 13.42
CA ASN A 1 4.71 -24.65 13.80
C ASN A 1 4.72 -23.76 15.02
N GLU A 2 4.81 -24.34 16.21
CA GLU A 2 4.76 -23.64 17.50
C GLU A 2 5.74 -24.30 18.47
N ILE A 3 6.16 -23.56 19.49
CA ILE A 3 7.00 -24.07 20.58
C ILE A 3 6.09 -24.37 21.77
N SER A 4 5.46 -25.54 21.74
CA SER A 4 4.61 -26.06 22.81
C SER A 4 5.08 -27.46 23.23
N LYS A 5 4.81 -27.85 24.48
CA LYS A 5 5.19 -29.18 24.99
C LYS A 5 4.65 -30.30 24.09
N THR A 6 3.39 -30.19 23.67
CA THR A 6 2.72 -31.14 22.78
C THR A 6 3.36 -31.18 21.39
N ALA A 7 3.64 -30.02 20.79
CA ALA A 7 4.26 -29.95 19.46
C ALA A 7 5.68 -30.54 19.46
N ILE A 8 6.48 -30.27 20.51
CA ILE A 8 7.84 -30.80 20.63
C ILE A 8 7.84 -32.32 20.79
N HIS A 9 7.01 -32.88 21.69
CA HIS A 9 6.89 -34.33 21.84
C HIS A 9 6.46 -35.00 20.53
N LYS A 10 5.50 -34.41 19.80
CA LYS A 10 5.05 -34.91 18.50
C LYS A 10 6.18 -34.89 17.45
N ALA A 11 6.99 -33.83 17.43
CA ALA A 11 8.12 -33.70 16.50
C ALA A 11 9.24 -34.71 16.80
N ILE A 12 9.52 -35.01 18.07
CA ILE A 12 10.50 -36.03 18.48
C ILE A 12 9.99 -37.43 18.13
N ALA A 13 8.69 -37.69 18.34
CA ALA A 13 8.09 -38.99 18.03
C ALA A 13 8.07 -39.30 16.52
N ALA A 14 7.99 -38.26 15.67
CA ALA A 14 7.95 -38.40 14.22
C ALA A 14 8.99 -37.48 13.55
N PRO A 15 10.28 -37.83 13.59
CA PRO A 15 11.33 -37.02 12.98
C PRO A 15 11.19 -37.03 11.46
N ARG A 16 11.42 -35.87 10.84
CA ARG A 16 11.43 -35.74 9.39
C ARG A 16 12.82 -36.03 8.82
N GLN A 17 12.85 -36.65 7.63
CA GLN A 17 14.05 -36.76 6.82
C GLN A 17 14.54 -35.37 6.36
N ILE A 18 15.84 -35.25 6.09
CA ILE A 18 16.39 -34.02 5.52
C ILE A 18 15.85 -33.84 4.10
N ASP A 19 15.14 -32.73 3.86
CA ASP A 19 14.70 -32.38 2.51
C ASP A 19 15.89 -31.82 1.71
N ARG A 20 16.43 -32.66 0.81
CA ARG A 20 17.56 -32.29 -0.05
C ARG A 20 17.21 -31.17 -1.03
N ARG A 21 15.95 -31.05 -1.46
CA ARG A 21 15.52 -29.98 -2.38
C ARG A 21 15.57 -28.63 -1.68
N LEU A 22 15.13 -28.56 -0.42
CA LEU A 22 15.22 -27.34 0.38
C LEU A 22 16.68 -26.90 0.60
N PHE A 23 17.56 -27.85 0.89
CA PHE A 23 19.00 -27.59 1.00
C PHE A 23 19.59 -27.05 -0.30
N LEU A 24 19.34 -27.73 -1.43
CA LEU A 24 19.87 -27.33 -2.74
C LEU A 24 19.31 -25.97 -3.18
N ALA A 25 18.05 -25.67 -2.89
CA ALA A 25 17.45 -24.36 -3.18
C ALA A 25 18.16 -23.23 -2.40
N GLN A 26 18.46 -23.45 -1.12
CA GLN A 26 19.20 -22.49 -0.31
C GLN A 26 20.63 -22.29 -0.83
N GLN A 27 21.32 -23.37 -1.21
CA GLN A 27 22.66 -23.31 -1.81
C GLN A 27 22.65 -22.57 -3.16
N GLY A 28 21.69 -22.87 -4.03
CA GLY A 28 21.51 -22.19 -5.31
C GLY A 28 21.36 -20.68 -5.13
N ARG A 29 20.51 -20.25 -4.18
CA ARG A 29 20.36 -18.83 -3.85
C ARG A 29 21.66 -18.21 -3.33
N ARG A 30 22.38 -18.90 -2.46
CA ARG A 30 23.66 -18.42 -1.88
C ARG A 30 24.71 -18.18 -2.97
N VAL A 31 24.82 -19.10 -3.93
CA VAL A 31 25.73 -18.99 -5.07
C VAL A 31 25.28 -17.89 -6.03
N LEU A 32 23.99 -17.81 -6.34
CA LEU A 32 23.44 -16.76 -7.20
C LEU A 32 23.73 -15.36 -6.66
N ASP A 33 23.40 -15.11 -5.39
CA ASP A 33 23.60 -13.79 -4.78
C ASP A 33 25.10 -13.45 -4.67
N ARG A 34 25.97 -14.46 -4.51
CA ARG A 34 27.44 -14.31 -4.58
C ARG A 34 27.90 -13.91 -5.97
N LEU A 35 27.46 -14.60 -7.01
CA LEU A 35 27.83 -14.31 -8.40
C LEU A 35 27.35 -12.91 -8.82
N TYR A 36 26.13 -12.53 -8.45
CA TYR A 36 25.58 -11.21 -8.72
C TYR A 36 26.44 -10.12 -8.07
N GLY A 37 26.71 -10.24 -6.77
CA GLY A 37 27.53 -9.26 -6.04
C GLY A 37 28.93 -9.11 -6.65
N TYR A 38 29.59 -10.22 -6.98
CA TYR A 38 30.95 -10.22 -7.54
C TYR A 38 31.02 -9.64 -8.95
N LYS A 39 30.02 -9.88 -9.81
CA LYS A 39 30.03 -9.38 -11.19
C LYS A 39 29.56 -7.94 -11.30
N VAL A 40 28.56 -7.54 -10.50
CA VAL A 40 27.87 -6.25 -10.68
C VAL A 40 28.50 -5.14 -9.85
N SER A 41 28.92 -5.41 -8.61
CA SER A 41 29.42 -4.35 -7.71
C SER A 41 30.70 -3.66 -8.23
N PRO A 42 31.72 -4.37 -8.76
CA PRO A 42 32.90 -3.71 -9.32
C PRO A 42 32.58 -2.86 -10.55
N ALA A 43 31.69 -3.34 -11.43
CA ALA A 43 31.26 -2.58 -12.60
C ALA A 43 30.52 -1.30 -12.21
N LEU A 44 29.67 -1.37 -11.16
CA LEU A 44 28.99 -0.21 -10.59
C LEU A 44 29.98 0.80 -10.01
N GLY A 45 30.93 0.34 -9.20
CA GLY A 45 31.95 1.20 -8.60
C GLY A 45 32.82 1.90 -9.64
N ASN A 46 33.25 1.18 -10.67
CA ASN A 46 34.04 1.74 -11.77
C ASN A 46 33.25 2.79 -12.57
N LYS A 47 31.95 2.56 -12.83
CA LYS A 47 31.12 3.48 -13.61
C LYS A 47 30.78 4.76 -12.86
N LEU A 48 30.60 4.68 -11.53
CA LEU A 48 30.23 5.81 -10.68
C LEU A 48 31.43 6.49 -10.02
N GLY A 49 32.64 5.95 -10.17
CA GLY A 49 33.85 6.48 -9.53
C GLY A 49 33.82 6.39 -8.01
N GLN A 50 33.04 5.46 -7.45
CA GLN A 50 32.84 5.31 -6.00
C GLN A 50 33.23 3.90 -5.56
N HIS A 51 34.19 3.82 -4.65
CA HIS A 51 34.56 2.57 -3.98
C HIS A 51 33.57 2.25 -2.86
N GLY A 52 33.24 0.97 -2.70
CA GLY A 52 32.36 0.49 -1.62
C GLY A 52 30.86 0.42 -1.94
N LEU A 53 30.46 0.71 -3.19
CA LEU A 53 29.08 0.50 -3.62
C LEU A 53 28.76 -1.00 -3.75
N SER A 54 27.66 -1.43 -3.14
CA SER A 54 27.17 -2.80 -3.23
C SER A 54 25.99 -2.91 -4.19
N ALA A 55 26.06 -3.82 -5.15
CA ALA A 55 24.92 -4.21 -5.97
C ALA A 55 24.33 -5.52 -5.45
N GLY A 56 23.05 -5.50 -5.11
CA GLY A 56 22.33 -6.67 -4.62
C GLY A 56 21.12 -6.95 -5.48
N ARG A 57 20.93 -8.19 -5.93
CA ARG A 57 19.83 -8.60 -6.81
C ARG A 57 18.44 -8.16 -6.29
N VAL A 58 18.23 -8.19 -4.98
CA VAL A 58 16.97 -7.77 -4.33
C VAL A 58 17.04 -6.31 -3.86
N GLN A 59 18.14 -5.91 -3.23
CA GLN A 59 18.30 -4.56 -2.66
C GLN A 59 18.22 -3.47 -3.74
N SER A 60 18.82 -3.69 -4.92
CA SER A 60 18.80 -2.74 -6.02
C SER A 60 17.39 -2.54 -6.60
N VAL A 61 16.55 -3.58 -6.61
CA VAL A 61 15.14 -3.47 -7.03
C VAL A 61 14.34 -2.68 -6.00
N ALA A 62 14.54 -2.95 -4.70
CA ALA A 62 13.89 -2.17 -3.65
C ALA A 62 14.28 -0.68 -3.70
N LEU A 63 15.56 -0.38 -3.90
CA LEU A 63 16.04 0.99 -4.08
C LEU A 63 15.42 1.63 -5.33
N ARG A 64 15.34 0.90 -6.45
CA ARG A 64 14.71 1.37 -7.68
C ARG A 64 13.26 1.80 -7.45
N LEU A 65 12.46 1.02 -6.72
CA LEU A 65 11.05 1.38 -6.43
C LEU A 65 10.94 2.70 -5.66
N VAL A 66 11.86 2.96 -4.72
CA VAL A 66 11.90 4.23 -3.98
C VAL A 66 12.30 5.38 -4.90
N VAL A 67 13.32 5.17 -5.74
CA VAL A 67 13.77 6.19 -6.71
C VAL A 67 12.69 6.52 -7.72
N GLU A 68 12.01 5.52 -8.29
CA GLU A 68 10.90 5.71 -9.23
C GLU A 68 9.74 6.49 -8.59
N ARG A 69 9.42 6.21 -7.32
CA ARG A 69 8.43 7.00 -6.56
C ARG A 69 8.89 8.44 -6.36
N GLU A 70 10.15 8.66 -6.02
CA GLU A 70 10.70 10.01 -5.83
C GLU A 70 10.76 10.79 -7.14
N GLU A 71 11.08 10.13 -8.26
CA GLU A 71 10.98 10.73 -9.59
C GLU A 71 9.54 11.08 -9.94
N ALA A 72 8.57 10.22 -9.65
CA ALA A 72 7.17 10.53 -9.84
C ALA A 72 6.73 11.75 -9.01
N ILE A 73 7.20 11.86 -7.75
CA ILE A 73 6.93 13.02 -6.88
C ILE A 73 7.58 14.29 -7.44
N ARG A 74 8.84 14.22 -7.90
CA ARG A 74 9.54 15.37 -8.49
C ARG A 74 8.92 15.83 -9.80
N ASN A 75 8.43 14.90 -10.61
CA ASN A 75 7.76 15.17 -11.88
C ASN A 75 6.29 15.55 -11.70
N PHE A 76 5.73 15.43 -10.49
CA PHE A 76 4.35 15.79 -10.21
C PHE A 76 4.13 17.29 -10.37
N LYS A 77 3.33 17.66 -11.37
CA LYS A 77 2.96 19.06 -11.63
C LYS A 77 1.72 19.41 -10.81
N LYS A 78 1.89 20.29 -9.82
CA LYS A 78 0.77 20.82 -9.03
C LYS A 78 -0.14 21.66 -9.93
N VAL A 79 -1.39 21.23 -10.10
CA VAL A 79 -2.42 21.97 -10.84
C VAL A 79 -3.42 22.56 -9.84
N LYS A 80 -3.58 23.90 -9.89
CA LYS A 80 -4.64 24.57 -9.15
C LYS A 80 -5.98 24.19 -9.76
N HIS A 81 -6.86 23.63 -8.94
CA HIS A 81 -8.20 23.26 -9.33
C HIS A 81 -9.20 23.74 -8.29
N PHE A 82 -10.46 23.83 -8.70
CA PHE A 82 -11.56 24.31 -7.92
C PHE A 82 -12.63 23.23 -7.84
N GLY A 83 -13.30 23.16 -6.69
CA GLY A 83 -14.44 22.30 -6.46
C GLY A 83 -15.45 23.05 -5.60
N VAL A 84 -16.71 22.61 -5.64
CA VAL A 84 -17.78 23.20 -4.84
C VAL A 84 -18.15 22.21 -3.73
N LEU A 85 -18.06 22.66 -2.48
CA LEU A 85 -18.52 21.93 -1.30
C LEU A 85 -19.84 22.56 -0.84
N LEU A 86 -20.90 21.77 -0.83
CA LEU A 86 -22.21 22.17 -0.30
C LEU A 86 -22.37 21.60 1.10
N SER A 87 -22.85 22.42 2.03
CA SER A 87 -23.12 22.04 3.41
C SER A 87 -24.60 22.25 3.71
N PHE A 88 -25.27 21.20 4.19
CA PHE A 88 -26.69 21.21 4.51
C PHE A 88 -26.87 21.14 6.02
N ALA A 89 -27.68 22.04 6.55
CA ALA A 89 -28.03 22.04 7.96
C ALA A 89 -28.95 20.86 8.29
N SER A 90 -28.88 20.42 9.54
CA SER A 90 -29.85 19.47 10.11
C SER A 90 -31.27 20.05 9.98
N SER A 91 -32.21 19.24 9.51
CA SER A 91 -33.63 19.57 9.57
C SER A 91 -34.24 18.98 10.84
N ASN A 92 -34.92 19.81 11.63
CA ASN A 92 -35.63 19.41 12.85
C ASN A 92 -36.78 18.42 12.61
N SER A 93 -37.11 18.11 11.34
CA SER A 93 -38.19 17.20 10.97
C SER A 93 -37.84 15.72 11.00
N ILE A 94 -36.56 15.33 11.19
CA ILE A 94 -36.10 13.93 11.23
C ILE A 94 -35.14 13.73 12.41
N PRO A 95 -35.44 12.82 13.37
CA PRO A 95 -34.50 12.44 14.43
C PRO A 95 -33.20 11.88 13.83
N ASP A 96 -32.04 12.22 14.40
CA ASP A 96 -30.69 11.79 13.99
C ASP A 96 -30.12 12.35 12.67
N ASN A 97 -30.75 13.35 12.05
CA ASN A 97 -30.19 13.99 10.85
C ASN A 97 -29.12 15.04 11.23
N GLY A 98 -27.86 14.64 11.40
CA GLY A 98 -26.74 15.58 11.56
C GLY A 98 -26.53 16.47 10.32
N PRO A 99 -25.77 17.58 10.44
CA PRO A 99 -25.35 18.33 9.27
C PRO A 99 -24.53 17.41 8.34
N TRP A 100 -24.72 17.55 7.04
CA TRP A 100 -24.04 16.74 6.04
C TRP A 100 -23.51 17.58 4.89
N ASN A 101 -22.53 17.02 4.18
CA ASN A 101 -21.78 17.72 3.15
C ASN A 101 -21.83 16.88 1.88
N THR A 102 -21.83 17.55 0.73
CA THR A 102 -21.59 16.90 -0.55
C THR A 102 -20.65 17.73 -1.39
N ARG A 103 -19.95 17.06 -2.30
CA ARG A 103 -19.02 17.68 -3.23
C ARG A 103 -19.63 17.61 -4.62
N TRP A 104 -19.51 18.70 -5.36
CA TRP A 104 -19.82 18.69 -6.77
C TRP A 104 -18.84 17.76 -7.51
N THR A 105 -19.40 16.78 -8.22
CA THR A 105 -18.66 15.96 -9.17
C THR A 105 -18.81 16.59 -10.55
N PRO A 106 -17.74 17.17 -11.13
CA PRO A 106 -17.81 17.74 -12.47
C PRO A 106 -18.14 16.64 -13.49
N PRO A 107 -19.00 16.91 -14.48
CA PRO A 107 -19.23 15.95 -15.55
C PRO A 107 -17.92 15.75 -16.34
N LEU A 108 -17.67 14.51 -16.78
CA LEU A 108 -16.48 14.11 -17.57
C LEU A 108 -16.27 14.93 -18.86
N THR A 109 -17.25 15.75 -19.25
CA THR A 109 -17.30 16.54 -20.47
C THR A 109 -16.73 17.96 -20.36
N VAL A 110 -16.24 18.42 -19.20
CA VAL A 110 -15.60 19.76 -19.12
C VAL A 110 -14.18 19.70 -19.68
N ARG A 111 -14.01 20.03 -20.97
CA ARG A 111 -12.71 20.43 -21.55
C ARG A 111 -12.64 21.97 -21.64
N PRO A 112 -11.73 22.63 -20.91
CA PRO A 112 -11.31 23.99 -21.24
C PRO A 112 -9.96 23.97 -21.97
N GLY A 113 -9.95 24.47 -23.21
CA GLY A 113 -8.75 24.94 -23.91
C GLY A 113 -7.82 23.85 -24.47
N THR A 114 -7.74 23.82 -25.79
CA THR A 114 -6.63 23.29 -26.62
C THR A 114 -5.31 23.06 -25.87
N ASP A 115 -4.83 21.81 -25.96
CA ASP A 115 -3.58 21.26 -25.39
C ASP A 115 -3.57 20.93 -23.89
N ALA A 116 -4.67 20.37 -23.37
CA ALA A 116 -4.58 19.45 -22.25
C ALA A 116 -4.19 18.07 -22.80
N GLN A 117 -2.90 17.72 -22.72
CA GLN A 117 -2.49 16.33 -22.75
C GLN A 117 -3.40 15.56 -21.78
N LEU A 118 -4.30 14.75 -22.33
CA LEU A 118 -4.58 13.46 -21.72
C LEU A 118 -3.20 12.85 -21.56
N SER A 119 -2.65 12.89 -20.35
CA SER A 119 -1.79 11.77 -20.01
C SER A 119 -2.75 10.59 -20.02
N PRO A 120 -2.58 9.60 -20.90
CA PRO A 120 -3.20 8.31 -20.66
C PRO A 120 -2.47 7.76 -19.44
N THR A 121 -2.87 8.21 -18.25
CA THR A 121 -2.56 7.51 -17.02
C THR A 121 -3.70 6.53 -16.84
N ASP A 122 -3.34 5.25 -16.85
CA ASP A 122 -4.16 4.03 -16.88
C ASP A 122 -5.21 3.86 -15.76
N ASN A 123 -5.89 4.93 -15.31
CA ASN A 123 -6.87 4.89 -14.24
C ASN A 123 -8.16 5.58 -14.68
N ASP A 124 -9.19 4.79 -14.98
CA ASP A 124 -10.55 5.21 -15.34
C ASP A 124 -11.29 6.00 -14.21
N ASP A 125 -10.65 6.26 -13.07
CA ASP A 125 -11.25 6.86 -11.86
C ASP A 125 -10.88 8.35 -11.64
N GLU A 126 -10.12 8.99 -12.53
CA GLU A 126 -9.80 10.42 -12.36
C GLU A 126 -10.95 11.33 -12.84
N THR A 127 -11.78 11.79 -11.89
CA THR A 127 -12.68 12.92 -12.12
C THR A 127 -11.90 14.11 -12.67
N PRO A 128 -12.37 14.78 -13.73
CA PRO A 128 -11.63 15.86 -14.36
C PRO A 128 -11.45 17.02 -13.38
N LEU A 129 -10.23 17.55 -13.32
CA LEU A 129 -9.90 18.70 -12.49
C LEU A 129 -10.40 19.99 -13.16
N VAL A 130 -11.28 20.73 -12.48
CA VAL A 130 -11.75 22.04 -12.96
C VAL A 130 -10.72 23.11 -12.62
N THR A 131 -9.97 23.59 -13.61
CA THR A 131 -8.91 24.59 -13.42
C THR A 131 -9.39 26.04 -13.50
N ASP A 132 -10.57 26.27 -14.10
CA ASP A 132 -11.18 27.60 -14.19
C ASP A 132 -12.03 27.89 -12.96
N ARG A 133 -11.72 29.01 -12.30
CA ARG A 133 -12.45 29.51 -11.14
C ARG A 133 -13.87 29.93 -11.50
N ALA A 134 -14.09 30.52 -12.67
CA ALA A 134 -15.38 31.06 -13.08
C ALA A 134 -16.44 29.95 -13.18
N ILE A 135 -16.05 28.77 -13.66
CA ILE A 135 -16.91 27.59 -13.72
C ILE A 135 -17.37 27.18 -12.31
N ALA A 136 -16.43 27.08 -11.36
CA ALA A 136 -16.77 26.71 -9.99
C ALA A 136 -17.65 27.78 -9.30
N GLU A 137 -17.44 29.06 -9.58
CA GLU A 137 -18.28 30.15 -9.06
C GLU A 137 -19.69 30.12 -9.67
N ALA A 138 -19.83 29.84 -10.97
CA ALA A 138 -21.11 29.68 -11.63
C ALA A 138 -21.90 28.49 -11.07
N VAL A 139 -21.22 27.35 -10.84
CA VAL A 139 -21.83 26.17 -10.20
C VAL A 139 -22.26 26.48 -8.76
N LEU A 140 -21.44 27.20 -7.99
CA LEU A 140 -21.81 27.64 -6.64
C LEU A 140 -23.05 28.55 -6.66
N ALA A 141 -23.11 29.51 -7.59
CA ALA A 141 -24.24 30.42 -7.72
C ALA A 141 -25.53 29.67 -8.09
N ALA A 142 -25.44 28.70 -9.01
CA ALA A 142 -26.57 27.84 -9.38
C ALA A 142 -27.02 26.97 -8.20
N ALA A 143 -26.07 26.33 -7.49
CA ALA A 143 -26.39 25.46 -6.35
C ALA A 143 -27.05 26.20 -5.17
N ARG A 144 -26.78 27.50 -5.01
CA ARG A 144 -27.45 28.35 -4.01
C ARG A 144 -28.96 28.55 -4.29
N GLN A 145 -29.40 28.38 -5.53
CA GLN A 145 -30.83 28.46 -5.87
C GLN A 145 -31.61 27.23 -5.39
N GLY A 146 -30.90 26.14 -5.10
CA GLY A 146 -31.46 24.87 -4.65
C GLY A 146 -30.82 23.70 -5.39
N VAL A 147 -30.87 22.52 -4.78
CA VAL A 147 -30.47 21.26 -5.40
C VAL A 147 -31.60 20.26 -5.28
N VAL A 148 -31.71 19.37 -6.26
CA VAL A 148 -32.71 18.29 -6.26
C VAL A 148 -31.99 16.97 -6.10
N ILE A 149 -32.52 16.11 -5.24
CA ILE A 149 -32.05 14.73 -5.10
C ILE A 149 -32.61 13.94 -6.28
N THR A 150 -31.74 13.57 -7.23
CA THR A 150 -32.14 12.83 -8.43
C THR A 150 -32.21 11.32 -8.19
N HIS A 151 -31.36 10.81 -7.30
CA HIS A 151 -31.23 9.39 -7.03
C HIS A 151 -30.78 9.15 -5.58
N PHE A 152 -31.40 8.18 -4.92
CA PHE A 152 -31.02 7.69 -3.60
C PHE A 152 -30.96 6.16 -3.66
N THR A 153 -29.87 5.59 -3.17
CA THR A 153 -29.70 4.15 -3.08
C THR A 153 -29.11 3.79 -1.73
N GLU A 154 -29.73 2.83 -1.06
CA GLU A 154 -29.24 2.22 0.16
C GLU A 154 -28.77 0.79 -0.16
N LYS A 155 -27.55 0.45 0.25
CA LYS A 155 -26.99 -0.90 0.07
C LYS A 155 -26.41 -1.39 1.39
N THR A 156 -26.89 -2.52 1.86
CA THR A 156 -26.24 -3.24 2.95
C THR A 156 -24.97 -3.90 2.43
N GLN A 157 -23.82 -3.54 2.99
CA GLN A 157 -22.53 -4.17 2.67
C GLN A 157 -22.00 -4.92 3.89
N ALA A 158 -21.75 -6.22 3.71
CA ALA A 158 -21.06 -7.03 4.71
C ALA A 158 -19.55 -6.88 4.54
N ARG A 159 -18.84 -6.50 5.61
CA ARG A 159 -17.38 -6.46 5.62
C ARG A 159 -16.84 -7.73 6.29
N LYS A 160 -16.11 -8.55 5.53
CA LYS A 160 -15.43 -9.72 6.10
C LYS A 160 -14.26 -9.28 6.99
N PRO A 161 -14.00 -10.00 8.09
CA PRO A 161 -12.80 -9.76 8.89
C PRO A 161 -11.54 -10.02 8.04
N PRO A 162 -10.43 -9.33 8.34
CA PRO A 162 -9.16 -9.60 7.68
C PRO A 162 -8.69 -11.03 7.99
N PRO A 163 -7.91 -11.65 7.10
CA PRO A 163 -7.32 -12.95 7.36
C PRO A 163 -6.29 -12.87 8.51
N PRO A 164 -5.93 -14.01 9.12
CA PRO A 164 -4.80 -14.11 10.03
C PRO A 164 -3.48 -13.58 9.43
N PHE A 165 -2.57 -13.17 10.31
CA PHE A 165 -1.32 -12.55 9.90
C PHE A 165 -0.37 -13.51 9.17
N THR A 166 0.07 -13.07 8.00
CA THR A 166 1.32 -13.47 7.35
C THR A 166 2.47 -12.57 7.82
N THR A 167 3.71 -12.89 7.47
CA THR A 167 4.87 -12.03 7.81
C THR A 167 4.74 -10.61 7.27
N SER A 168 4.29 -10.44 6.03
CA SER A 168 4.16 -9.12 5.40
C SER A 168 3.04 -8.30 6.03
N THR A 169 1.88 -8.92 6.28
CA THR A 169 0.74 -8.23 6.89
C THR A 169 0.98 -7.90 8.36
N LEU A 170 1.70 -8.76 9.10
CA LEU A 170 2.17 -8.46 10.46
C LEU A 170 3.09 -7.23 10.47
N GLN A 171 4.08 -7.19 9.57
CA GLN A 171 5.03 -6.06 9.49
C GLN A 171 4.32 -4.75 9.10
N GLN A 172 3.37 -4.81 8.16
CA GLN A 172 2.57 -3.64 7.78
C GLN A 172 1.71 -3.15 8.95
N ALA A 173 0.99 -4.05 9.62
CA ALA A 173 0.16 -3.69 10.76
C ALA A 173 0.98 -3.12 11.92
N ALA A 174 2.13 -3.71 12.24
CA ALA A 174 3.03 -3.20 13.27
C ALA A 174 3.60 -1.81 12.92
N SER A 175 3.93 -1.57 11.65
CA SER A 175 4.41 -0.25 11.21
C SER A 175 3.32 0.82 11.33
N VAL A 176 2.08 0.50 10.97
CA VAL A 176 0.96 1.46 10.98
C VAL A 176 0.45 1.70 12.41
N GLN A 177 0.25 0.63 13.19
CA GLN A 177 -0.42 0.70 14.49
C GLN A 177 0.54 0.92 15.66
N LEU A 178 1.77 0.39 15.56
CA LEU A 178 2.75 0.41 16.66
C LEU A 178 4.00 1.23 16.33
N HIS A 179 4.09 1.79 15.11
CA HIS A 179 5.25 2.54 14.63
C HIS A 179 6.58 1.77 14.72
N LEU A 180 6.51 0.44 14.66
CA LEU A 180 7.70 -0.42 14.70
C LEU A 180 8.27 -0.61 13.29
N GLY A 181 9.59 -0.43 13.16
CA GLY A 181 10.31 -0.83 11.96
C GLY A 181 10.32 -2.36 11.77
N VAL A 182 10.64 -2.81 10.56
CA VAL A 182 10.66 -4.25 10.21
C VAL A 182 11.56 -5.05 11.14
N ASN A 183 12.78 -4.57 11.42
CA ASN A 183 13.73 -5.28 12.29
C ASN A 183 13.21 -5.44 13.72
N ALA A 184 12.68 -4.36 14.32
CA ALA A 184 12.11 -4.39 15.67
C ALA A 184 10.90 -5.33 15.75
N THR A 185 10.02 -5.28 14.75
CA THR A 185 8.86 -6.18 14.65
C THR A 185 9.30 -7.65 14.61
N MET A 186 10.32 -7.96 13.79
CA MET A 186 10.81 -9.34 13.66
C MET A 186 11.56 -9.83 14.90
N GLN A 187 12.27 -8.95 15.61
CA GLN A 187 12.90 -9.29 16.88
C GLN A 187 11.86 -9.59 17.97
N ALA A 188 10.83 -8.75 18.08
CA ALA A 188 9.72 -8.98 19.02
C ALA A 188 8.99 -10.29 18.69
N ALA A 189 8.65 -10.52 17.42
CA ALA A 189 8.00 -11.76 16.99
C ALA A 189 8.88 -13.00 17.22
N GLN A 190 10.20 -12.89 17.06
CA GLN A 190 11.14 -13.95 17.41
C GLN A 190 11.08 -14.28 18.91
N ALA A 191 11.13 -13.25 19.78
CA ALA A 191 11.04 -13.45 21.22
C ALA A 191 9.71 -14.09 21.65
N LEU A 192 8.59 -13.65 21.06
CA LEU A 192 7.28 -14.24 21.33
C LEU A 192 7.19 -15.70 20.86
N PHE A 193 7.76 -16.02 19.70
CA PHE A 193 7.81 -17.39 19.19
C PHE A 193 8.64 -18.30 20.10
N GLU A 194 9.82 -17.83 20.52
CA GLU A 194 10.72 -18.55 21.43
C GLU A 194 10.11 -18.76 22.82
N ALA A 195 9.29 -17.81 23.29
CA ALA A 195 8.51 -17.94 24.51
C ALA A 195 7.27 -18.85 24.37
N GLY A 196 6.99 -19.37 23.17
CA GLY A 196 5.82 -20.23 22.92
C GLY A 196 4.48 -19.48 22.90
N LEU A 197 4.49 -18.15 22.76
CA LEU A 197 3.29 -17.31 22.77
C LEU A 197 2.61 -17.18 21.40
N ILE A 198 3.35 -17.43 20.31
CA ILE A 198 2.83 -17.37 18.94
C ILE A 198 3.36 -18.54 18.10
N THR A 199 2.73 -18.79 16.95
CA THR A 199 3.24 -19.68 15.92
C THR A 199 4.40 -19.04 15.13
N TYR A 200 5.04 -19.81 14.26
CA TYR A 200 6.18 -19.36 13.46
C TYR A 200 5.83 -18.13 12.59
N HIS A 201 6.47 -17.01 12.89
CA HIS A 201 6.15 -15.69 12.34
C HIS A 201 6.73 -15.43 10.93
N ARG A 202 7.57 -16.31 10.39
CA ARG A 202 8.12 -16.25 9.02
C ARG A 202 7.31 -17.17 8.10
N THR A 203 6.09 -16.77 7.78
CA THR A 203 5.09 -17.52 7.02
C THR A 203 4.37 -16.64 6.00
N ASP A 204 4.10 -17.18 4.82
CA ASP A 204 3.23 -16.61 3.78
C ASP A 204 1.82 -17.22 3.79
N ASN A 205 1.59 -18.23 4.64
CA ASN A 205 0.30 -18.90 4.77
C ASN A 205 -0.61 -18.18 5.78
N PRO A 206 -1.79 -17.67 5.38
CA PRO A 206 -2.75 -17.03 6.27
C PRO A 206 -3.71 -18.02 6.95
N ASN A 207 -3.58 -19.33 6.72
CA ASN A 207 -4.48 -20.34 7.28
C ASN A 207 -4.11 -20.67 8.75
N LEU A 208 -5.13 -20.96 9.56
CA LEU A 208 -5.03 -21.45 10.93
C LEU A 208 -5.03 -22.98 10.97
#